data_AF-A0A560YW08-F1
#
_entry.id   AF-A0A560YW08-F1
#
_cell.length_a   1.000
_cell.length_b   1.000
_cell.length_c   1.000
_cell.angle_alpha   90.00
_cell.angle_beta   90.00
_cell.angle_gamma   90.00
#
_symmetry.space_group_name_H-M   'P 1'
#
loop_
_entity.id
_entity.type
_entity.pdbx_description
1 polymer ?
#
loop_
_entity_poly.entity_id
_entity_poly.type
_entity_poly.pdbx_seq_one_letter_code
_entity_poly.pdbx_strand_id
1 'polypeptide(L)'
;MTNCFVATDEFLSSLDTIETVAQSLSSPAALKPSQLASTNAISCSIIVLLSGYFESYLKNIIKEHIESINDLNKPLTIIPLNMQLKHYSGGADALVSASKKDKKLKSTSISQDLTRRLGSLDQSKYYLAWESFANTKSNPGAETISMLFSGLEIEKGWNLINDLNKSHGRLDMFLTSFIEMRNVCAHTGRHQTPPSGADLLDYIDKFRTLGGCIDMAIGVRLAEFSQP
;
A
#
# COMPACT_ATOMS: atom_id res chain seq x y z
N MET A 1 -0.61 -20.42 -5.28
CA MET A 1 -1.90 -19.70 -5.29
C MET A 1 -1.74 -18.56 -6.27
N THR A 2 -2.70 -18.36 -7.16
CA THR A 2 -2.72 -17.21 -8.07
C THR A 2 -3.20 -15.98 -7.28
N ASN A 3 -2.51 -14.85 -7.41
CA ASN A 3 -2.92 -13.60 -6.75
C ASN A 3 -4.24 -13.09 -7.34
N CYS A 4 -5.06 -12.43 -6.53
CA CYS A 4 -6.34 -11.88 -6.96
C CYS A 4 -6.17 -10.58 -7.78
N PHE A 5 -5.12 -9.81 -7.51
CA PHE A 5 -4.90 -8.48 -8.08
C PHE A 5 -3.54 -8.37 -8.78
N VAL A 6 -3.50 -7.61 -9.88
CA VAL A 6 -2.28 -7.37 -10.66
C VAL A 6 -1.29 -6.53 -9.84
N ALA A 7 -1.79 -5.60 -9.02
CA ALA A 7 -1.00 -4.84 -8.06
C ALA A 7 -0.11 -5.73 -7.16
N THR A 8 -0.59 -6.93 -6.80
CA THR A 8 0.17 -7.88 -5.99
C THR A 8 1.33 -8.48 -6.77
N ASP A 9 1.10 -8.87 -8.03
CA ASP A 9 2.16 -9.39 -8.90
C ASP A 9 3.24 -8.33 -9.17
N GLU A 10 2.83 -7.09 -9.45
CA GLU A 10 3.76 -5.96 -9.65
C GLU A 10 4.59 -5.65 -8.39
N PHE A 11 3.96 -5.74 -7.23
CA PHE A 11 4.64 -5.56 -5.94
C PHE A 11 5.68 -6.66 -5.71
N LEU A 12 5.31 -7.92 -5.92
CA LEU A 12 6.24 -9.05 -5.77
C LEU A 12 7.43 -8.93 -6.74
N SER A 13 7.19 -8.54 -8.00
CA SER A 13 8.26 -8.29 -8.97
C SER A 13 9.20 -7.16 -8.54
N SER A 14 8.66 -6.11 -7.91
CA SER A 14 9.46 -5.02 -7.33
C SER A 14 10.31 -5.50 -6.15
N LEU A 15 9.80 -6.44 -5.34
CA LEU A 15 10.54 -7.07 -4.26
C LEU A 15 11.67 -7.98 -4.77
N ASP A 16 11.44 -8.76 -5.82
CA ASP A 16 12.46 -9.64 -6.44
C ASP A 16 13.66 -8.82 -6.96
N THR A 17 13.38 -7.64 -7.51
CA THR A 17 14.41 -6.70 -7.98
C THR A 17 15.31 -6.24 -6.82
N ILE A 18 14.71 -5.89 -5.67
CA ILE A 18 15.46 -5.47 -4.49
C ILE A 18 16.19 -6.65 -3.84
N GLU A 19 15.59 -7.83 -3.82
CA GLU A 19 16.16 -9.04 -3.23
C GLU A 19 17.52 -9.37 -3.84
N THR A 20 17.63 -9.27 -5.17
CA THR A 20 18.89 -9.47 -5.89
C THR A 20 19.99 -8.52 -5.39
N VAL A 21 19.64 -7.25 -5.12
CA VAL A 21 20.58 -6.28 -4.56
C VAL A 21 20.92 -6.65 -3.11
N ALA A 22 19.92 -6.96 -2.27
CA ALA A 22 20.13 -7.34 -0.88
C ALA A 22 21.04 -8.57 -0.73
N GLN A 23 20.90 -9.58 -1.59
CA GLN A 23 21.79 -10.75 -1.65
C GLN A 23 23.24 -10.33 -1.93
N SER A 24 23.46 -9.37 -2.84
CA SER A 24 24.80 -8.88 -3.16
C SER A 24 25.48 -8.16 -1.97
N LEU A 25 24.69 -7.49 -1.13
CA LEU A 25 25.17 -6.80 0.07
C LEU A 25 25.60 -7.77 1.18
N SER A 26 25.11 -9.02 1.15
CA SER A 26 25.54 -10.09 2.05
C SER A 26 26.87 -10.74 1.62
N SER A 27 27.43 -10.36 0.47
CA SER A 27 28.68 -10.97 -0.02
C SER A 27 29.91 -10.54 0.80
N PRO A 28 30.94 -11.40 0.93
CA PRO A 28 32.20 -11.03 1.59
C PRO A 28 32.87 -9.79 0.98
N ALA A 29 32.64 -9.51 -0.31
CA ALA A 29 33.15 -8.34 -0.99
C ALA A 29 32.50 -7.04 -0.50
N ALA A 30 31.18 -7.05 -0.29
CA ALA A 30 30.41 -5.90 0.21
C ALA A 30 30.69 -5.60 1.69
N LEU A 31 31.15 -6.60 2.45
CA LEU A 31 31.50 -6.48 3.88
C LEU A 31 32.94 -5.99 4.13
N LYS A 32 33.74 -5.77 3.09
CA LYS A 32 35.11 -5.24 3.24
C LYS A 32 35.06 -3.81 3.79
N PRO A 33 35.99 -3.40 4.68
CA PRO A 33 36.02 -2.05 5.26
C PRO A 33 35.96 -0.91 4.22
N SER A 34 36.60 -1.09 3.06
CA SER A 34 36.60 -0.10 1.98
C SER A 34 35.25 0.04 1.26
N GLN A 35 34.34 -0.92 1.40
CA GLN A 35 33.02 -0.92 0.77
C GLN A 35 31.88 -0.64 1.75
N LEU A 36 32.13 -0.72 3.07
CA LEU A 36 31.09 -0.57 4.10
C LEU A 36 30.28 0.71 3.97
N ALA A 37 30.91 1.84 3.66
CA ALA A 37 30.18 3.11 3.50
C ALA A 37 29.15 3.05 2.36
N SER A 38 29.53 2.45 1.23
CA SER A 38 28.64 2.25 0.08
C SER A 38 27.56 1.22 0.39
N THR A 39 27.92 0.07 0.97
CA THR A 39 26.98 -0.97 1.41
C THR A 39 25.91 -0.40 2.33
N ASN A 40 26.33 0.38 3.33
CA ASN A 40 25.43 1.05 4.28
C ASN A 40 24.48 2.03 3.60
N ALA A 41 24.98 2.84 2.65
CA ALA A 41 24.15 3.78 1.90
C ALA A 41 23.11 3.06 1.00
N ILE A 42 23.51 1.96 0.36
CA ILE A 42 22.61 1.13 -0.44
C ILE A 42 21.54 0.48 0.45
N SER A 43 21.91 -0.07 1.61
CA SER A 43 20.94 -0.62 2.58
C SER A 43 19.89 0.40 3.00
N CYS A 44 20.30 1.63 3.34
CA CYS A 44 19.36 2.71 3.67
C CYS A 44 18.42 3.04 2.50
N SER A 45 18.95 3.05 1.27
CA SER A 45 18.16 3.32 0.07
C SER A 45 17.14 2.21 -0.20
N ILE A 46 17.50 0.95 0.04
CA ILE A 46 16.59 -0.19 -0.06
C ILE A 46 15.41 -0.04 0.91
N ILE A 47 15.64 0.39 2.16
CA ILE A 47 14.54 0.62 3.12
C ILE A 47 13.56 1.67 2.60
N VAL A 48 14.06 2.78 2.06
CA VAL A 48 13.20 3.84 1.51
C VAL A 48 12.43 3.33 0.29
N LEU A 49 13.07 2.55 -0.59
CA LEU A 49 12.42 1.93 -1.76
C LEU A 49 11.35 0.92 -1.35
N LEU A 50 11.62 0.03 -0.40
CA LEU A 50 10.66 -0.93 0.13
C LEU A 50 9.41 -0.22 0.66
N SER A 51 9.59 0.87 1.42
CA SER A 51 8.46 1.69 1.89
C SER A 51 7.68 2.32 0.73
N GLY A 52 8.36 2.80 -0.32
CA GLY A 52 7.73 3.41 -1.49
C GLY A 52 6.97 2.40 -2.35
N TYR A 53 7.52 1.20 -2.53
CA TYR A 53 6.87 0.09 -3.22
C TYR A 53 5.65 -0.39 -2.46
N PHE A 54 5.77 -0.57 -1.14
CA PHE A 54 4.64 -0.97 -0.33
C PHE A 54 3.52 0.08 -0.29
N GLU A 55 3.86 1.38 -0.20
CA GLU A 55 2.86 2.46 -0.31
C GLU A 55 2.15 2.46 -1.68
N SER A 56 2.90 2.24 -2.76
CA SER A 56 2.36 2.17 -4.12
C SER A 56 1.45 0.95 -4.29
N TYR A 57 1.87 -0.21 -3.78
CA TYR A 57 1.09 -1.43 -3.74
C TYR A 57 -0.26 -1.21 -3.05
N LEU A 58 -0.26 -0.65 -1.83
CA LEU A 58 -1.49 -0.35 -1.10
C LEU A 58 -2.44 0.55 -1.89
N LYS A 59 -1.94 1.53 -2.64
CA LYS A 59 -2.79 2.40 -3.47
C LYS A 59 -3.35 1.64 -4.68
N ASN A 60 -2.52 0.87 -5.36
CA ASN A 60 -2.89 0.15 -6.57
C ASN A 60 -3.89 -0.96 -6.28
N ILE A 61 -3.71 -1.74 -5.21
CA ILE A 61 -4.66 -2.81 -4.88
C ILE A 61 -6.03 -2.26 -4.46
N ILE A 62 -6.06 -1.14 -3.72
CA ILE A 62 -7.31 -0.46 -3.38
C ILE A 62 -7.98 0.09 -4.65
N LYS A 63 -7.20 0.63 -5.58
CA LYS A 63 -7.70 1.10 -6.87
C LYS A 63 -8.35 -0.04 -7.65
N GLU A 64 -7.64 -1.15 -7.88
CA GLU A 64 -8.17 -2.31 -8.61
C GLU A 64 -9.42 -2.89 -7.94
N HIS A 65 -9.44 -2.96 -6.61
CA HIS A 65 -10.61 -3.42 -5.86
C HIS A 65 -11.83 -2.52 -6.08
N ILE A 66 -11.67 -1.20 -5.96
CA ILE A 66 -12.77 -0.24 -6.18
C ILE A 66 -13.23 -0.22 -7.63
N GLU A 67 -12.30 -0.32 -8.58
CA GLU A 67 -12.62 -0.46 -10.02
C GLU A 67 -13.43 -1.74 -10.27
N SER A 68 -13.04 -2.86 -9.65
CA SER A 68 -13.80 -4.12 -9.71
C SER A 68 -15.20 -3.98 -9.12
N ILE A 69 -15.38 -3.28 -8.00
CA ILE A 69 -16.72 -3.00 -7.43
C ILE A 69 -17.55 -2.13 -8.39
N ASN A 70 -16.94 -1.11 -8.98
CA ASN A 70 -17.63 -0.24 -9.94
C ASN A 70 -18.08 -1.01 -11.19
N ASP A 71 -17.33 -2.02 -11.62
CA ASP A 71 -17.66 -2.87 -12.77
C ASP A 71 -18.82 -3.84 -12.49
N LEU A 72 -19.17 -4.09 -11.21
CA LEU A 72 -20.40 -4.79 -10.85
C LEU A 72 -21.66 -3.95 -11.16
N ASN A 73 -21.52 -2.66 -11.49
CA ASN A 73 -22.59 -1.74 -11.85
C ASN A 73 -23.73 -1.67 -10.81
N LYS A 74 -23.39 -1.79 -9.52
CA LYS A 74 -24.39 -1.77 -8.44
C LYS A 74 -24.89 -0.34 -8.15
N PRO A 75 -26.17 -0.17 -7.78
CA PRO A 75 -26.68 1.14 -7.36
C PRO A 75 -26.16 1.50 -5.96
N LEU A 76 -26.18 2.80 -5.64
CA LEU A 76 -25.68 3.33 -4.36
C LEU A 76 -26.31 2.62 -3.15
N THR A 77 -27.59 2.26 -3.23
CA THR A 77 -28.35 1.61 -2.14
C THR A 77 -27.79 0.26 -1.71
N ILE A 78 -27.01 -0.41 -2.55
CA ILE A 78 -26.36 -1.70 -2.24
C ILE A 78 -24.96 -1.49 -1.65
N ILE A 79 -24.35 -0.31 -1.87
CA ILE A 79 -23.04 0.00 -1.28
C ILE A 79 -23.21 0.20 0.23
N PRO A 80 -22.41 -0.46 1.08
CA PRO A 80 -22.47 -0.27 2.53
C PRO A 80 -22.28 1.18 2.96
N LEU A 81 -22.98 1.57 4.03
CA LEU A 81 -23.03 2.95 4.49
C LEU A 81 -21.63 3.51 4.82
N ASN A 82 -20.73 2.75 5.47
CA ASN A 82 -19.42 3.31 5.80
C ASN A 82 -18.57 3.53 4.54
N MET A 83 -18.68 2.67 3.52
CA MET A 83 -18.07 2.95 2.21
C MET A 83 -18.63 4.21 1.56
N GLN A 84 -19.95 4.44 1.63
CA GLN A 84 -20.53 5.68 1.10
C GLN A 84 -19.99 6.91 1.86
N LEU A 85 -19.97 6.86 3.19
CA LEU A 85 -19.42 7.95 4.01
C LEU A 85 -17.93 8.16 3.76
N LYS A 86 -17.16 7.09 3.61
CA LYS A 86 -15.73 7.14 3.26
C LYS A 86 -15.50 7.72 1.89
N HIS A 87 -16.33 7.38 0.91
CA HIS A 87 -16.29 7.92 -0.44
C HIS A 87 -16.39 9.45 -0.44
N TYR A 88 -17.35 10.02 0.30
CA TYR A 88 -17.51 11.47 0.38
C TYR A 88 -16.43 12.14 1.22
N SER A 89 -16.19 11.65 2.44
CA SER A 89 -15.22 12.26 3.37
C SER A 89 -13.80 12.16 2.84
N GLY A 90 -13.36 10.98 2.40
CA GLY A 90 -12.06 10.79 1.75
C GLY A 90 -11.99 11.46 0.38
N GLY A 91 -13.13 11.60 -0.31
CA GLY A 91 -13.24 12.31 -1.58
C GLY A 91 -12.93 13.79 -1.45
N ALA A 92 -13.40 14.42 -0.37
CA ALA A 92 -13.06 15.81 -0.06
C ALA A 92 -11.55 16.00 0.13
N ASP A 93 -10.89 15.11 0.88
CA ASP A 93 -9.43 15.13 1.05
C ASP A 93 -8.68 14.89 -0.27
N ALA A 94 -9.18 13.96 -1.09
CA ALA A 94 -8.63 13.66 -2.40
C ALA A 94 -8.76 14.87 -3.35
N LEU A 95 -9.87 15.61 -3.30
CA LEU A 95 -10.06 16.84 -4.08
C LEU A 95 -9.06 17.95 -3.70
N VAL A 96 -8.76 18.11 -2.41
CA VAL A 96 -7.70 19.05 -1.97
C VAL A 96 -6.36 18.68 -2.60
N SER A 97 -6.05 17.38 -2.65
CA SER A 97 -4.82 16.87 -3.26
C SER A 97 -4.81 17.01 -4.79
N ALA A 98 -5.94 16.71 -5.44
CA ALA A 98 -6.13 16.87 -6.88
C ALA A 98 -5.95 18.34 -7.30
N SER A 99 -6.58 19.27 -6.57
CA SER A 99 -6.48 20.71 -6.82
C SER A 99 -5.03 21.21 -6.75
N LYS A 100 -4.24 20.73 -5.78
CA LYS A 100 -2.80 21.05 -5.69
C LYS A 100 -2.01 20.54 -6.90
N LYS A 101 -2.34 19.37 -7.46
CA LYS A 101 -1.70 18.82 -8.67
C LYS A 101 -2.10 19.62 -9.90
N ASP A 102 -3.40 19.84 -10.08
CA ASP A 102 -4.00 20.62 -11.15
C ASP A 102 -3.41 22.03 -11.25
N LYS A 103 -3.22 22.70 -10.10
CA LYS A 103 -2.54 24.00 -10.04
C LYS A 103 -1.11 23.97 -10.60
N LYS A 104 -0.36 22.90 -10.34
CA LYS A 104 1.01 22.73 -10.89
C LYS A 104 0.98 22.47 -12.39
N LEU A 105 -0.01 21.71 -12.85
CA LEU A 105 -0.19 21.33 -14.25
C LEU A 105 -0.90 22.41 -15.09
N LYS A 106 -1.42 23.47 -14.46
CA LYS A 106 -2.28 24.48 -15.09
C LYS A 106 -3.48 23.86 -15.82
N SER A 107 -4.07 22.84 -15.20
CA SER A 107 -5.24 22.09 -15.69
C SER A 107 -6.28 21.97 -14.57
N THR A 108 -7.50 21.57 -14.89
CA THR A 108 -8.55 21.19 -13.94
C THR A 108 -9.02 19.75 -14.12
N SER A 109 -8.39 19.00 -15.02
CA SER A 109 -8.88 17.70 -15.47
C SER A 109 -8.97 16.67 -14.34
N ILE A 110 -8.01 16.67 -13.41
CA ILE A 110 -7.99 15.69 -12.32
C ILE A 110 -9.13 15.99 -11.33
N SER A 111 -9.27 17.24 -10.93
CA SER A 111 -10.31 17.66 -9.99
C SER A 111 -11.71 17.54 -10.60
N GLN A 112 -11.86 17.83 -11.89
CA GLN A 112 -13.13 17.68 -12.61
C GLN A 112 -13.56 16.22 -12.72
N ASP A 113 -12.65 15.31 -13.09
CA ASP A 113 -12.98 13.88 -13.13
C ASP A 113 -13.36 13.34 -11.75
N LEU A 114 -12.60 13.69 -10.71
CA LEU A 114 -12.89 13.28 -9.34
C LEU A 114 -14.24 13.84 -8.87
N THR A 115 -14.52 15.12 -9.11
CA THR A 115 -15.81 15.76 -8.76
C THR A 115 -16.97 15.07 -9.45
N ARG A 116 -16.82 14.71 -10.74
CA ARG A 116 -17.84 13.98 -11.50
C ARG A 116 -18.13 12.62 -10.87
N ARG A 117 -17.11 11.86 -10.45
CA ARG A 117 -17.29 10.57 -9.78
C ARG A 117 -17.94 10.74 -8.41
N LEU A 118 -17.50 11.71 -7.61
CA LEU A 118 -18.08 12.02 -6.30
C LEU A 118 -19.54 12.49 -6.36
N GLY A 119 -19.91 13.18 -7.43
CA GLY A 119 -21.28 13.69 -7.65
C GLY A 119 -22.23 12.70 -8.32
N SER A 120 -21.85 11.43 -8.53
CA SER A 120 -22.63 10.45 -9.31
C SER A 120 -23.86 9.87 -8.57
N LEU A 121 -24.66 10.73 -7.94
CA LEU A 121 -25.82 10.37 -7.11
C LEU A 121 -27.00 9.79 -7.90
N ASP A 122 -27.12 10.12 -9.19
CA ASP A 122 -28.35 9.96 -9.98
C ASP A 122 -28.20 8.96 -11.14
N GLN A 123 -27.40 7.92 -10.96
CA GLN A 123 -27.19 6.89 -11.98
C GLN A 123 -27.62 5.52 -11.46
N SER A 124 -28.27 4.72 -12.32
CA SER A 124 -28.50 3.29 -12.10
C SER A 124 -27.21 2.51 -11.78
N LYS A 125 -26.05 3.14 -12.03
CA LYS A 125 -24.71 2.73 -11.66
C LYS A 125 -24.05 3.81 -10.82
N TYR A 126 -23.65 3.47 -9.60
CA TYR A 126 -22.87 4.38 -8.75
C TYR A 126 -21.36 4.17 -8.97
N TYR A 127 -20.57 5.25 -9.01
CA TYR A 127 -19.11 5.17 -9.17
C TYR A 127 -18.38 5.62 -7.90
N LEU A 128 -17.73 4.67 -7.24
CA LEU A 128 -16.82 4.94 -6.14
C LEU A 128 -15.50 5.53 -6.68
N ALA A 129 -15.11 6.67 -6.14
CA ALA A 129 -13.80 7.25 -6.35
C ALA A 129 -12.76 6.52 -5.49
N TRP A 130 -11.86 5.76 -6.10
CA TRP A 130 -10.86 4.95 -5.39
C TRP A 130 -9.90 5.81 -4.55
N GLU A 131 -9.64 7.05 -4.96
CA GLU A 131 -8.77 7.99 -4.25
C GLU A 131 -9.29 8.30 -2.83
N SER A 132 -10.61 8.21 -2.63
CA SER A 132 -11.24 8.37 -1.31
C SER A 132 -10.83 7.26 -0.33
N PHE A 133 -10.41 6.10 -0.85
CA PHE A 133 -10.08 4.91 -0.07
C PHE A 133 -8.58 4.70 0.07
N ALA A 134 -7.75 5.26 -0.82
CA ALA A 134 -6.32 4.94 -0.93
C ALA A 134 -5.37 5.95 -0.24
N ASN A 135 -5.85 6.72 0.76
CA ASN A 135 -5.02 7.72 1.43
C ASN A 135 -4.11 7.09 2.51
N THR A 136 -2.83 6.96 2.17
CA THR A 136 -1.78 6.40 3.04
C THR A 136 -1.08 7.43 3.92
N LYS A 137 -1.32 8.73 3.73
CA LYS A 137 -0.62 9.85 4.39
C LYS A 137 0.93 9.71 4.39
N SER A 138 1.49 9.04 3.38
CA SER A 138 2.93 8.73 3.28
C SER A 138 3.52 7.95 4.47
N ASN A 139 2.68 7.18 5.16
CA ASN A 139 3.10 6.30 6.24
C ASN A 139 2.34 4.97 6.17
N PRO A 140 2.85 3.95 5.45
CA PRO A 140 2.15 2.68 5.26
C PRO A 140 2.33 1.74 6.48
N GLY A 141 2.01 2.22 7.68
CA GLY A 141 2.03 1.43 8.92
C GLY A 141 0.73 0.62 9.15
N ALA A 142 0.71 -0.16 10.24
CA ALA A 142 -0.43 -0.99 10.62
C ALA A 142 -1.75 -0.19 10.80
N GLU A 143 -1.68 1.01 11.37
CA GLU A 143 -2.83 1.91 11.52
C GLU A 143 -3.39 2.34 10.16
N THR A 144 -2.51 2.69 9.23
CA THR A 144 -2.90 3.05 7.86
C THR A 144 -3.58 1.86 7.18
N ILE A 145 -3.02 0.66 7.25
CA ILE A 145 -3.63 -0.55 6.68
C ILE A 145 -5.01 -0.79 7.30
N SER A 146 -5.12 -0.67 8.62
CA SER A 146 -6.41 -0.82 9.34
C SER A 146 -7.44 0.21 8.86
N MET A 147 -7.04 1.46 8.65
CA MET A 147 -7.90 2.52 8.14
C MET A 147 -8.35 2.27 6.70
N LEU A 148 -7.45 1.80 5.83
CA LEU A 148 -7.78 1.42 4.46
C LEU A 148 -8.82 0.29 4.46
N PHE A 149 -8.58 -0.75 5.26
CA PHE A 149 -9.44 -1.94 5.36
C PHE A 149 -10.81 -1.61 5.94
N SER A 150 -10.86 -0.80 6.99
CA SER A 150 -12.13 -0.31 7.54
C SER A 150 -12.93 0.48 6.49
N GLY A 151 -12.26 1.26 5.65
CA GLY A 151 -12.88 1.95 4.52
C GLY A 151 -13.50 1.00 3.47
N LEU A 152 -13.07 -0.26 3.42
CA LEU A 152 -13.61 -1.32 2.55
C LEU A 152 -14.59 -2.27 3.27
N GLU A 153 -15.01 -1.94 4.50
CA GLU A 153 -15.82 -2.81 5.38
C GLU A 153 -15.12 -4.13 5.74
N ILE A 154 -13.79 -4.15 5.72
CA ILE A 154 -13.01 -5.28 6.24
C ILE A 154 -12.72 -4.98 7.72
N GLU A 155 -13.72 -5.26 8.56
CA GLU A 155 -13.60 -5.06 10.01
C GLU A 155 -12.47 -5.91 10.59
N LYS A 156 -11.73 -5.32 11.55
CA LYS A 156 -10.57 -5.98 12.18
C LYS A 156 -9.55 -6.51 11.15
N GLY A 157 -9.45 -5.86 9.99
CA GLY A 157 -8.58 -6.25 8.89
C GLY A 157 -7.14 -6.56 9.28
N TRP A 158 -6.59 -5.79 10.23
CA TRP A 158 -5.25 -6.05 10.75
C TRP A 158 -5.14 -7.32 11.59
N ASN A 159 -6.18 -7.68 12.36
CA ASN A 159 -6.21 -8.94 13.08
C ASN A 159 -6.27 -10.09 12.09
N LEU A 160 -7.09 -9.97 11.03
CA LEU A 160 -7.15 -10.95 9.95
C LEU A 160 -5.78 -11.15 9.30
N ILE A 161 -5.06 -10.07 8.97
CA ILE A 161 -3.69 -10.16 8.42
C ILE A 161 -2.74 -10.90 9.38
N ASN A 162 -2.80 -10.61 10.69
CA ASN A 162 -1.95 -11.30 11.66
C ASN A 162 -2.33 -12.78 11.83
N ASP A 163 -3.62 -13.11 11.78
CA ASP A 163 -4.10 -14.49 11.86
C ASP A 163 -3.71 -15.31 10.61
N LEU A 164 -3.67 -14.66 9.43
CA LEU A 164 -3.19 -15.24 8.19
C LEU A 164 -1.65 -15.43 8.19
N ASN A 165 -0.92 -14.59 8.92
CA ASN A 165 0.53 -14.72 9.06
C ASN A 165 0.93 -15.84 10.01
N LYS A 166 1.24 -17.01 9.45
CA LYS A 166 1.68 -18.19 10.22
C LYS A 166 3.18 -18.24 10.50
N SER A 167 3.96 -17.32 9.93
CA SER A 167 5.40 -17.55 9.71
C SER A 167 6.34 -16.54 10.39
N HIS A 168 5.93 -15.27 10.56
CA HIS A 168 6.89 -14.19 10.85
C HIS A 168 6.70 -13.44 12.19
N GLY A 169 5.97 -14.01 13.14
CA GLY A 169 5.65 -13.32 14.41
C GLY A 169 4.67 -12.17 14.20
N ARG A 170 4.56 -11.22 15.15
CA ARG A 170 3.59 -10.13 15.02
C ARG A 170 4.08 -9.06 14.02
N LEU A 171 3.32 -8.83 12.95
CA LEU A 171 3.68 -7.90 11.86
C LEU A 171 3.59 -6.43 12.28
N ASP A 172 2.89 -6.12 13.37
CA ASP A 172 2.74 -4.77 13.90
C ASP A 172 4.05 -4.22 14.46
N MET A 173 4.77 -5.05 15.21
CA MET A 173 6.10 -4.70 15.72
C MET A 173 7.07 -4.50 14.55
N PHE A 174 7.04 -5.39 13.56
CA PHE A 174 7.86 -5.26 12.35
C PHE A 174 7.62 -3.93 11.63
N LEU A 175 6.36 -3.61 11.27
CA LEU A 175 6.06 -2.37 10.55
C LEU A 175 6.44 -1.13 11.36
N THR A 176 6.24 -1.16 12.68
CA THR A 176 6.63 -0.05 13.57
C THR A 176 8.14 0.19 13.49
N SER A 177 8.94 -0.86 13.74
CA SER A 177 10.41 -0.77 13.67
C SER A 177 10.92 -0.42 12.27
N PHE A 178 10.26 -0.95 11.22
CA PHE A 178 10.61 -0.64 9.83
C PHE A 178 10.38 0.83 9.49
N ILE A 179 9.25 1.42 9.92
CA ILE A 179 8.96 2.84 9.67
C ILE A 179 9.94 3.75 10.40
N GLU A 180 10.32 3.42 11.64
CA GLU A 180 11.37 4.13 12.37
C GLU A 180 12.70 4.09 11.59
N MET A 181 13.10 2.90 11.14
CA MET A 181 14.30 2.72 10.32
C MET A 181 14.23 3.54 9.02
N ARG A 182 13.08 3.52 8.33
CA ARG A 182 12.86 4.32 7.12
C ARG A 182 13.01 5.80 7.38
N ASN A 183 12.44 6.31 8.47
CA ASN A 183 12.52 7.73 8.81
C ASN A 183 13.97 8.16 9.05
N VAL A 184 14.76 7.34 9.75
CA VAL A 184 16.20 7.61 9.90
C VAL A 184 16.89 7.58 8.55
N CYS A 185 16.72 6.53 7.76
CA CYS A 185 17.35 6.40 6.44
C CYS A 185 17.02 7.57 5.50
N ALA A 186 15.77 8.03 5.49
CA ALA A 186 15.29 9.11 4.62
C ALA A 186 15.76 10.51 5.06
N HIS A 187 15.88 10.77 6.37
CA HIS A 187 16.16 12.11 6.89
C HIS A 187 17.62 12.35 7.26
N THR A 188 18.34 11.34 7.76
CA THR A 188 19.75 11.51 8.13
C THR A 188 20.71 11.01 7.04
N GLY A 189 20.21 10.24 6.08
CA GLY A 189 21.02 9.57 5.04
C GLY A 189 22.04 8.57 5.60
N ARG A 190 22.07 8.37 6.93
CA ARG A 190 23.03 7.54 7.67
C ARG A 190 22.38 7.02 8.94
N HIS A 191 22.12 5.71 9.01
CA HIS A 191 21.94 5.02 10.28
C HIS A 191 23.33 4.63 10.81
N GLN A 192 23.59 4.72 12.12
CA GLN A 192 24.87 4.29 12.70
C GLN A 192 25.10 2.78 12.51
N THR A 193 24.00 2.04 12.39
CA THR A 193 23.92 0.58 12.18
C THR A 193 22.80 0.27 11.17
N PRO A 194 22.99 0.55 9.86
CA PRO A 194 21.96 0.26 8.87
C PRO A 194 21.73 -1.25 8.76
N PRO A 195 20.57 -1.68 8.24
CA PRO A 195 20.26 -3.09 8.10
C PRO A 195 21.29 -3.80 7.23
N SER A 196 21.71 -4.98 7.68
CA SER A 196 22.56 -5.88 6.92
C SER A 196 21.81 -6.45 5.73
N GLY A 197 22.52 -7.02 4.75
CA GLY A 197 21.89 -7.72 3.64
C GLY A 197 20.93 -8.83 4.10
N ALA A 198 21.25 -9.53 5.20
CA ALA A 198 20.35 -10.54 5.78
C ALA A 198 19.07 -9.92 6.37
N ASP A 199 19.16 -8.79 7.07
CA ASP A 199 17.99 -8.08 7.59
C ASP A 199 17.08 -7.62 6.46
N LEU A 200 17.66 -7.15 5.35
CA LEU A 200 16.91 -6.73 4.18
C LEU A 200 16.14 -7.89 3.53
N LEU A 201 16.73 -9.09 3.48
CA LEU A 201 16.06 -10.28 2.98
C LEU A 201 14.88 -10.68 3.88
N ASP A 202 15.04 -10.63 5.20
CA ASP A 202 13.95 -10.86 6.15
C ASP A 202 12.82 -9.83 5.98
N TYR A 203 13.16 -8.54 5.78
CA TYR A 203 12.17 -7.50 5.52
C TYR A 203 11.40 -7.75 4.23
N ILE A 204 12.09 -8.14 3.16
CA ILE A 204 11.47 -8.47 1.87
C ILE A 204 10.48 -9.62 2.03
N ASP A 205 10.84 -10.68 2.74
CA ASP A 205 9.97 -11.83 2.96
C ASP A 205 8.74 -11.48 3.81
N LYS A 206 8.91 -10.65 4.84
CA LYS A 206 7.79 -10.08 5.61
C LYS A 206 6.87 -9.23 4.75
N PHE A 207 7.42 -8.42 3.83
CA PHE A 207 6.62 -7.65 2.87
C PHE A 207 5.90 -8.53 1.86
N ARG A 208 6.51 -9.62 1.37
CA ARG A 208 5.83 -10.61 0.51
C ARG A 208 4.63 -11.22 1.24
N THR A 209 4.85 -11.66 2.47
CA THR A 209 3.79 -12.23 3.33
C THR A 209 2.67 -11.22 3.55
N LEU A 210 3.01 -9.97 3.89
CA LEU A 210 2.04 -8.90 4.09
C LEU A 210 1.25 -8.61 2.81
N GLY A 211 1.92 -8.57 1.65
CA GLY A 211 1.31 -8.43 0.33
C GLY A 211 0.26 -9.51 0.09
N GLY A 212 0.63 -10.79 0.24
CA GLY A 212 -0.30 -11.91 0.03
C GLY A 212 -1.47 -11.95 1.02
N CYS A 213 -1.26 -11.59 2.29
CA CYS A 213 -2.35 -11.49 3.27
C CYS A 213 -3.34 -10.39 2.90
N ILE A 214 -2.85 -9.24 2.43
CA ILE A 214 -3.69 -8.13 1.98
C ILE A 214 -4.48 -8.51 0.72
N ASP A 215 -3.82 -9.12 -0.26
CA ASP A 215 -4.46 -9.62 -1.50
C ASP A 215 -5.62 -10.55 -1.19
N MET A 216 -5.39 -11.54 -0.34
CA MET A 216 -6.41 -12.50 0.08
C MET A 216 -7.58 -11.82 0.80
N ALA A 217 -7.30 -10.94 1.77
CA ALA A 217 -8.34 -10.27 2.54
C ALA A 217 -9.25 -9.39 1.66
N ILE A 218 -8.66 -8.62 0.74
CA ILE A 218 -9.40 -7.78 -0.21
C ILE A 218 -10.14 -8.65 -1.24
N GLY A 219 -9.54 -9.76 -1.68
CA GLY A 219 -10.14 -10.71 -2.63
C GLY A 219 -11.40 -11.36 -2.06
N VAL A 220 -11.36 -11.82 -0.81
CA VAL A 220 -12.55 -12.35 -0.11
C VAL A 220 -13.65 -11.30 -0.05
N ARG A 221 -13.31 -10.06 0.29
CA ARG A 221 -14.29 -8.97 0.36
C ARG A 221 -14.94 -8.68 -0.99
N LEU A 222 -14.16 -8.68 -2.08
CA LEU A 222 -14.68 -8.49 -3.43
C LEU A 222 -15.65 -9.62 -3.84
N ALA A 223 -15.34 -10.86 -3.45
CA ALA A 223 -16.20 -12.00 -3.72
C ALA A 223 -17.56 -11.89 -3.00
N GLU A 224 -17.57 -11.41 -1.75
CA GLU A 224 -18.81 -11.09 -1.02
C GLU A 224 -19.65 -10.02 -1.73
N PHE A 225 -18.99 -8.96 -2.23
CA PHE A 225 -19.66 -7.92 -3.02
C PHE A 225 -20.23 -8.44 -4.34
N SER A 226 -19.66 -9.50 -4.90
CA SER A 226 -20.10 -10.07 -6.17
C SER A 226 -21.32 -10.98 -6.03
N GLN A 227 -21.73 -11.31 -4.80
CA GLN A 227 -22.95 -12.07 -4.57
C GLN A 227 -24.20 -11.23 -4.95
N PRO A 228 -25.23 -11.87 -5.52
CA PRO A 228 -26.44 -11.20 -5.99
C PRO A 228 -27.25 -10.54 -4.87
#